data_AF-A0A1F8FMN9-F1
#
_entry.id   AF-A0A1F8FMN9-F1
#
_cell.length_a   1.000
_cell.length_b   1.000
_cell.length_c   1.000
_cell.angle_alpha   90.00
_cell.angle_beta   90.00
_cell.angle_gamma   90.00
#
_symmetry.space_group_name_H-M   'P 1'
#
loop_
_entity.id
_entity.type
_entity.pdbx_description
1 polymer ?
#
loop_
_entity_poly.entity_id
_entity_poly.type
_entity_poly.pdbx_seq_one_letter_code
_entity_poly.pdbx_strand_id
1 'polypeptide(L)' 'MNEKELEIHRLLSHYFCGEDVKKWLNFPHPLLENKTPQSLIDEGKADAVLVLLESVRDGNPL' A
#
# COMPACT_ATOMS: atom_id res chain seq x y z
N MET A 1 -1.28 8.35 -13.73
CA MET A 1 -0.56 7.93 -12.51
C MET A 1 -0.76 9.04 -11.49
N ASN A 2 -1.51 8.78 -10.42
CA ASN A 2 -1.82 9.78 -9.39
C ASN A 2 -0.62 9.99 -8.46
N GLU A 3 -0.45 11.18 -7.87
CA GLU A 3 0.67 11.50 -6.95
C GLU A 3 0.75 10.50 -5.78
N LYS A 4 -0.41 10.07 -5.26
CA LYS A 4 -0.51 9.08 -4.18
C LYS A 4 -0.03 7.68 -4.59
N GLU A 5 -0.32 7.27 -5.81
CA GLU A 5 0.13 5.99 -6.36
C GLU A 5 1.66 5.98 -6.50
N LEU A 6 2.24 7.08 -6.98
CA LEU A 6 3.69 7.24 -7.06
C LEU A 6 4.36 7.13 -5.68
N GLU A 7 3.79 7.77 -4.66
CA GLU A 7 4.31 7.68 -3.29
C GLU A 7 4.20 6.26 -2.71
N ILE A 8 3.08 5.56 -2.94
CA ILE A 8 2.91 4.15 -2.54
C ILE A 8 4.02 3.28 -3.16
N HIS A 9 4.26 3.42 -4.47
CA HIS A 9 5.31 2.68 -5.16
C HIS A 9 6.72 3.01 -4.63
N ARG A 10 6.96 4.27 -4.26
CA ARG A 10 8.22 4.71 -3.68
C ARG A 10 8.46 4.10 -2.29
N LEU A 11 7.45 4.15 -1.42
CA LEU A 11 7.50 3.55 -0.09
C LEU A 11 7.68 2.03 -0.18
N LEU A 12 6.91 1.36 -1.02
CA LEU A 12 7.02 -0.08 -1.21
C LEU A 12 8.39 -0.49 -1.77
N SER A 13 8.96 0.27 -2.70
CA SER A 13 10.31 -0.01 -3.21
C SER A 13 11.41 0.25 -2.18
N HIS A 14 11.12 1.03 -1.12
CA HIS A 14 12.04 1.23 -0.01
C HIS A 14 11.97 0.07 0.99
N TYR A 15 10.78 -0.50 1.23
CA TYR A 15 10.58 -1.61 2.18
C TYR A 15 10.80 -3.00 1.58
N PHE A 16 10.56 -3.16 0.29
CA PHE A 16 10.49 -4.45 -0.39
C PHE A 16 11.26 -4.44 -1.70
N CYS A 17 11.81 -5.59 -2.09
CA CYS A 17 12.31 -5.81 -3.44
C CYS A 17 11.15 -5.96 -4.43
N GLY A 18 11.37 -5.61 -5.71
CA GLY A 18 10.29 -5.40 -6.69
C GLY A 18 9.26 -6.54 -6.87
N GLU A 19 9.63 -7.80 -6.63
CA GLU A 19 8.68 -8.93 -6.66
C GLU A 19 7.73 -8.94 -5.46
N ASP A 20 8.23 -8.56 -4.28
CA ASP A 20 7.46 -8.49 -3.05
C ASP A 20 6.50 -7.30 -3.05
N VAL A 21 6.84 -6.21 -3.74
CA VAL A 21 5.93 -5.07 -3.99
C VAL A 21 4.67 -5.54 -4.73
N LYS A 22 4.83 -6.31 -5.82
CA LYS A 22 3.70 -6.82 -6.59
C LYS A 22 2.86 -7.79 -5.77
N LYS A 23 3.50 -8.66 -4.99
CA LYS A 23 2.79 -9.59 -4.10
C LYS A 23 1.98 -8.84 -3.07
N TRP A 24 2.56 -7.84 -2.41
CA TRP A 24 1.88 -7.04 -1.41
C TRP A 24 0.68 -6.28 -1.99
N LEU A 25 0.85 -5.63 -3.15
CA LEU A 25 -0.23 -4.90 -3.82
C LEU A 25 -1.42 -5.80 -4.22
N ASN A 26 -1.16 -7.07 -4.52
CA ASN A 26 -2.18 -8.03 -4.94
C ASN A 26 -2.64 -8.97 -3.81
N PHE A 27 -2.11 -8.83 -2.60
CA PHE A 27 -2.50 -9.66 -1.48
C PHE A 27 -3.60 -8.96 -0.66
N PRO A 28 -4.72 -9.64 -0.34
CA PRO A 28 -5.77 -9.05 0.47
C PRO A 28 -5.26 -8.80 1.90
N HIS A 29 -5.49 -7.58 2.40
CA HIS A 29 -4.99 -7.18 3.72
C HIS A 29 -6.14 -7.02 4.73
N PRO A 30 -6.05 -7.58 5.95
CA PRO A 30 -7.14 -7.53 6.93
C PRO A 30 -7.52 -6.10 7.34
N LEU A 31 -6.53 -5.20 7.46
CA LEU A 31 -6.78 -3.78 7.75
C LEU A 31 -7.41 -2.99 6.60
N LEU A 32 -7.52 -3.60 5.41
CA LEU A 32 -8.13 -3.03 4.22
C LEU A 32 -9.46 -3.74 3.89
N GLU A 33 -10.16 -4.24 4.92
CA GLU A 33 -11.41 -4.99 4.76
C GLU A 33 -11.26 -6.26 3.88
N ASN A 34 -10.07 -6.89 3.92
CA ASN A 34 -9.67 -7.99 3.03
C ASN A 34 -9.64 -7.63 1.54
N LYS A 35 -9.60 -6.34 1.19
CA LYS A 35 -9.30 -5.89 -0.17
C LYS A 35 -7.80 -5.88 -0.42
N THR A 36 -7.43 -5.94 -1.69
CA THR A 36 -6.05 -5.75 -2.11
C THR A 36 -5.71 -4.26 -2.15
N PRO A 37 -4.49 -3.85 -1.78
CA PRO A 37 -4.05 -2.46 -1.94
C PRO A 37 -4.24 -1.95 -3.37
N GLN A 38 -4.01 -2.80 -4.38
CA GLN A 38 -4.20 -2.44 -5.78
C GLN A 38 -5.65 -2.09 -6.11
N SER A 39 -6.63 -2.83 -5.57
CA SER A 39 -8.06 -2.54 -5.77
C SER A 39 -8.43 -1.18 -5.17
N LEU A 40 -7.88 -0.84 -4.00
CA LEU A 40 -8.15 0.46 -3.37
C LEU A 40 -7.52 1.62 -4.14
N ILE A 41 -6.34 1.42 -4.71
CA ILE A 41 -5.71 2.42 -5.59
C ILE A 41 -6.57 2.66 -6.84
N ASP A 42 -7.05 1.59 -7.48
CA ASP A 42 -7.92 1.65 -8.66
C ASP A 42 -9.29 2.30 -8.35
N GLU A 43 -9.86 2.02 -7.17
CA GLU A 43 -11.07 2.67 -6.65
C GLU A 43 -10.87 4.15 -6.25
N GLY A 44 -9.65 4.69 -6.35
CA GLY A 44 -9.33 6.06 -5.92
C GLY A 44 -9.20 6.26 -4.42
N LYS A 45 -9.16 5.18 -3.64
CA LYS A 45 -9.03 5.14 -2.17
C LYS A 45 -7.58 4.90 -1.72
N ALA A 46 -6.62 5.43 -2.47
CA ALA A 46 -5.18 5.25 -2.21
C ALA A 46 -4.75 5.75 -0.82
N ASP A 47 -5.48 6.70 -0.19
CA ASP A 47 -5.19 7.19 1.16
C ASP A 47 -5.17 6.08 2.21
N ALA A 48 -6.08 5.11 2.13
CA ALA A 48 -6.12 3.99 3.09
C ALA A 48 -4.85 3.13 3.01
N VAL A 49 -4.34 2.93 1.79
CA VAL A 49 -3.08 2.22 1.53
C VAL A 49 -1.89 3.02 2.01
N LEU A 50 -1.91 4.34 1.82
CA LEU A 50 -0.85 5.24 2.27
C LEU A 50 -0.74 5.24 3.80
N VAL A 51 -1.86 5.41 4.51
CA VAL A 51 -1.92 5.39 5.98
C VAL A 51 -1.38 4.08 6.56
N LEU A 52 -1.69 2.95 5.90
CA LEU A 52 -1.13 1.65 6.28
C LEU A 52 0.39 1.62 6.16
N LEU A 53 0.94 2.10 5.04
CA LEU A 53 2.37 2.13 4.80
C LEU A 53 3.11 3.09 5.74
N GLU A 54 2.53 4.26 6.01
CA GLU A 54 3.10 5.21 6.97
C GLU A 54 3.10 4.66 8.40
N SER A 55 2.05 3.93 8.78
CA SER A 55 2.01 3.33 10.12
C SER A 55 3.06 2.22 10.27
N VAL A 56 3.29 1.43 9.22
CA VAL A 56 4.39 0.45 9.17
C VAL A 56 5.75 1.16 9.25
N ARG A 57 5.93 2.29 8.55
CA ARG A 57 7.15 3.10 8.58
C ARG A 57 7.47 3.62 9.98
N ASP A 58 6.47 4.22 10.62
CA ASP A 58 6.60 4.89 11.90
C ASP A 58 6.56 3.90 13.08
N GLY A 59 6.38 2.60 12.81
CA GLY A 59 6.30 1.56 13.83
C GLY A 59 5.05 1.68 14.70
N ASN A 60 4.01 2.34 14.17
CA ASN A 60 2.80 2.65 14.90
C ASN A 60 1.74 1.57 14.62
N PRO A 61 1.22 0.87 15.64
CA PRO A 61 0.17 -0.12 15.42
C PRO A 61 -1.14 0.58 15.02
N LEU A 62 -1.75 0.09 13.93
CA LEU A 62 -3.08 0.47 13.45
C LEU A 62 -4.18 -0.39 14.05
#